data_AF-A0A950P001-F1
#
_entry.id   AF-A0A950P001-F1
#
_cell.length_a   1.000
_cell.length_b   1.000
_cell.length_c   1.000
_cell.angle_alpha   90.00
_cell.angle_beta   90.00
_cell.angle_gamma   90.00
#
_symmetry.space_group_name_H-M   'P 1'
#
loop_
_entity.id
_entity.type
_entity.pdbx_description
1 polymer ?
#
loop_
_entity_poly.entity_id
_entity_poly.type
_entity_poly.pdbx_seq_one_letter_code
_entity_poly.pdbx_strand_id
1 'polypeptide(L)' 'RAQAARRERLLAAGFTDDELTRLSAPLGLDLGASGREETALSILAEVVAARHGRGGGRLRDAQGRIHEVAA' A
#
# COMPACT_ATOMS: atom_id res chain seq x y z
N ARG A 1 16.37 -4.14 -1.20
CA ARG A 1 17.04 -5.25 -1.92
C ARG A 1 16.05 -6.31 -2.42
N ALA A 2 15.24 -6.95 -1.56
CA ALA A 2 14.27 -7.97 -1.99
C ALA A 2 13.25 -7.48 -3.04
N GLN A 3 12.79 -6.22 -2.94
CA GLN A 3 11.80 -5.67 -3.87
C GLN A 3 12.34 -5.47 -5.29
N ALA A 4 13.53 -4.88 -5.43
CA ALA A 4 14.17 -4.70 -6.74
C ALA A 4 14.41 -6.05 -7.44
N ALA A 5 14.94 -7.04 -6.71
CA ALA A 5 15.13 -8.39 -7.24
C ALA A 5 13.81 -9.10 -7.57
N ARG A 6 12.70 -8.78 -6.89
CA ARG A 6 11.37 -9.27 -7.28
C ARG A 6 10.91 -8.64 -8.58
N ARG A 7 11.10 -7.33 -8.76
CA ARG A 7 10.74 -6.62 -10.00
C ARG A 7 11.49 -7.19 -11.20
N GLU A 8 12.81 -7.37 -11.08
CA GLU A 8 13.64 -7.97 -12.14
C GLU A 8 13.16 -9.38 -12.53
N ARG A 9 12.83 -10.23 -11.55
CA ARG A 9 12.29 -11.57 -11.83
C ARG A 9 10.94 -11.54 -12.53
N LEU A 10 10.07 -10.58 -12.19
CA LEU A 10 8.76 -10.45 -12.84
C LEU A 10 8.91 -9.94 -14.28
N LEU A 11 9.80 -8.97 -14.53
CA LEU A 11 10.13 -8.55 -15.90
C LEU A 11 10.69 -9.72 -16.72
N ALA A 12 11.63 -10.49 -16.15
CA ALA A 12 12.19 -11.67 -16.80
C ALA A 12 11.13 -12.78 -17.06
N ALA A 13 10.05 -12.80 -16.28
CA ALA A 13 8.91 -13.71 -16.47
C ALA A 13 7.89 -13.21 -17.53
N GLY A 14 8.13 -12.06 -18.16
CA GLY A 14 7.31 -11.53 -19.25
C GLY A 14 6.23 -10.52 -18.83
N PHE A 15 6.21 -10.08 -17.57
CA PHE A 15 5.33 -8.98 -17.15
C PHE A 15 5.84 -7.65 -17.70
N THR A 16 4.92 -6.83 -18.18
CA THR A 16 5.22 -5.48 -18.67
C THR A 16 5.35 -4.47 -17.52
N ASP A 17 6.03 -3.35 -17.76
CA ASP A 17 6.09 -2.27 -16.78
C ASP A 17 4.69 -1.76 -16.38
N ASP A 18 3.77 -1.68 -17.35
CA ASP A 18 2.38 -1.27 -17.12
C ASP A 18 1.63 -2.25 -16.21
N GLU A 19 1.78 -3.55 -16.40
CA GLU A 19 1.18 -4.55 -15.50
C GLU A 19 1.74 -4.46 -14.08
N LEU A 20 3.03 -4.12 -13.96
CA LEU A 20 3.69 -3.94 -12.68
C LEU A 20 3.26 -2.65 -11.95
N THR A 21 2.70 -1.65 -12.64
CA THR A 21 2.15 -0.45 -11.98
C THR A 21 0.99 -0.76 -11.04
N ARG A 22 0.27 -1.86 -11.27
CA ARG A 22 -0.84 -2.32 -10.41
C ARG A 22 -0.37 -3.01 -9.12
N LEU A 23 0.93 -3.30 -9.00
CA LEU A 23 1.49 -4.01 -7.86
C LEU A 23 1.91 -3.02 -6.76
N SER A 24 1.27 -3.09 -5.59
CA SER A 24 1.77 -2.42 -4.38
C SER A 24 3.10 -3.06 -3.95
N ALA A 25 4.21 -2.39 -4.27
CA ALA A 25 5.56 -2.84 -3.95
C ALA A 25 6.49 -1.63 -3.71
N PRO A 26 6.88 -1.36 -2.45
CA PRO A 26 6.51 -2.05 -1.22
C PRO A 26 5.02 -1.97 -0.89
N LEU A 27 4.54 -2.97 -0.15
CA LEU A 27 3.19 -3.03 0.42
C LEU A 27 3.28 -2.55 1.87
N GLY A 28 2.29 -1.79 2.29
CA GLY A 28 2.06 -1.21 3.60
C GLY A 28 2.07 0.31 3.56
N LEU A 29 1.25 0.94 4.41
CA LEU A 29 1.38 2.38 4.68
C LEU A 29 2.72 2.66 5.37
N ASP A 30 3.26 3.86 5.17
CA ASP A 30 4.47 4.29 5.87
C ASP A 30 4.16 4.61 7.34
N LEU A 31 4.21 3.57 8.17
CA LEU A 31 4.03 3.66 9.63
C LEU A 31 5.36 3.66 10.39
N GLY A 32 6.51 3.59 9.69
CA GLY A 32 7.81 3.39 10.34
C GLY A 32 8.00 1.99 10.95
N ALA A 33 7.33 0.97 10.41
CA ALA A 33 7.36 -0.39 10.93
C ALA A 33 8.78 -0.98 11.03
N SER A 34 9.12 -1.52 12.19
CA SER A 34 10.41 -2.11 12.53
C SER A 34 10.32 -3.63 12.82
N GLY A 35 9.13 -4.10 13.22
CA GLY A 35 8.83 -5.50 13.53
C GLY A 35 7.86 -6.17 12.55
N ARG A 36 7.64 -7.48 12.74
CA ARG A 36 6.69 -8.26 11.93
C ARG A 36 5.24 -7.82 12.16
N GLU A 37 4.92 -7.54 13.41
CA GLU A 37 3.60 -7.11 13.87
C GLU A 37 3.27 -5.72 13.31
N GLU A 38 4.24 -4.80 13.36
CA GLU A 38 4.11 -3.47 12.77
C GLU A 38 4.04 -3.53 11.23
N THR A 39 4.77 -4.47 10.61
CA THR A 39 4.67 -4.73 9.16
C THR A 39 3.28 -5.27 8.81
N ALA A 40 2.74 -6.20 9.59
CA ALA A 40 1.38 -6.72 9.38
C ALA A 40 0.35 -5.59 9.52
N LEU A 41 0.50 -4.72 10.51
CA LEU A 41 -0.36 -3.56 10.70
C LEU A 41 -0.27 -2.58 9.51
N SER A 42 0.92 -2.30 8.99
CA SER A 42 1.07 -1.40 7.85
C SER A 42 0.39 -1.94 6.59
N ILE A 43 0.48 -3.25 6.36
CA ILE A 43 -0.21 -3.96 5.28
C ILE A 43 -1.72 -3.83 5.41
N LEU A 44 -2.27 -4.18 6.58
CA LEU A 44 -3.73 -4.13 6.81
C LEU A 44 -4.26 -2.70 6.69
N ALA A 45 -3.49 -1.72 7.18
CA ALA A 45 -3.85 -0.31 7.07
C ALA A 45 -3.90 0.16 5.60
N GLU A 46 -2.96 -0.25 4.75
CA GLU A 46 -3.01 0.06 3.30
C GLU A 46 -4.23 -0.57 2.64
N VAL A 47 -4.54 -1.84 2.95
CA VAL A 47 -5.71 -2.54 2.39
C VAL A 47 -7.02 -1.80 2.70
N VAL A 48 -7.20 -1.38 3.95
CA VAL A 48 -8.39 -0.61 4.35
C VAL A 48 -8.40 0.76 3.68
N ALA A 49 -7.28 1.47 3.67
CA ALA A 49 -7.17 2.79 3.04
C ALA A 49 -7.51 2.73 1.54
N ALA A 50 -6.93 1.79 0.81
CA ALA A 50 -7.20 1.56 -0.61
C ALA A 50 -8.67 1.22 -0.88
N ARG A 51 -9.30 0.38 -0.04
CA ARG A 51 -10.73 0.05 -0.14
C ARG A 51 -11.63 1.28 -0.01
N HIS A 52 -11.20 2.29 0.73
CA HIS A 52 -11.94 3.54 0.94
C HIS A 52 -11.41 4.70 0.07
N GLY A 53 -10.54 4.44 -0.90
CA GLY A 53 -9.96 5.49 -1.77
C GLY A 53 -9.12 6.51 -0.99
N ARG A 54 -8.54 6.12 0.15
CA ARG A 54 -7.73 6.97 1.02
C ARG A 54 -6.25 6.62 0.89
N GLY A 55 -5.39 7.62 1.03
CA GLY A 55 -3.93 7.43 1.11
C GLY A 55 -3.41 7.12 2.52
N GLY A 56 -4.26 7.15 3.54
CA GLY A 56 -3.85 7.06 4.95
C GLY A 56 -3.37 8.41 5.52
N GLY A 57 -2.60 8.37 6.61
CA GLY A 57 -2.09 9.57 7.30
C GLY A 57 -2.89 9.98 8.55
N ARG A 58 -2.51 11.10 9.17
CA ARG A 58 -3.19 11.59 10.38
C ARG A 58 -4.56 12.17 10.02
N LEU A 59 -5.61 11.69 10.69
CA LEU A 59 -6.99 12.16 10.49
C LEU A 59 -7.17 13.68 10.67
N ARG A 60 -6.36 14.32 11.53
CA ARG A 60 -6.44 15.78 11.74
C ARG A 60 -6.04 16.61 10.52
N ASP A 61 -5.25 16.03 9.61
CA ASP A 61 -4.77 16.69 8.40
C ASP A 61 -5.72 16.39 7.21
N ALA A 62 -6.59 15.38 7.36
CA ALA A 62 -7.56 15.00 6.35
C ALA A 62 -8.67 16.05 6.21
N GLN A 63 -9.08 16.30 4.97
CA GLN A 63 -10.20 17.19 4.65
C GLN A 63 -11.50 16.38 4.50
N GLY A 64 -12.63 16.97 4.91
CA GLY A 64 -13.96 16.36 4.76
C GLY A 64 -14.41 15.49 5.94
N ARG A 65 -15.48 14.73 5.73
CA ARG A 65 -16.07 13.88 6.78
C ARG A 65 -15.25 12.61 6.97
N ILE A 66 -15.11 12.18 8.22
CA ILE A 66 -14.39 10.94 8.58
C ILE A 66 -15.12 9.71 8.00
N HIS A 67 -16.44 9.74 8.02
CA HIS A 67 -17.27 8.68 7.47
C HIS A 67 -17.94 9.20 6.20
N GLU A 68 -17.71 8.51 5.09
CA GLU A 68 -18.66 8.54 3.98
C GLU A 68 -19.76 7.55 4.35
N VAL A 69 -20.96 8.06 4.63
CA VAL A 69 -22.14 7.21 4.65
C VAL A 69 -22.31 6.75 3.21
N ALA A 70 -22.00 5.48 2.94
CA ALA A 70 -22.32 4.88 1.66
C ALA A 70 -23.83 5.06 1.44
N ALA A 71 -24.18 5.76 0.36
CA ALA A 71 -25.56 5.83 -0.14
C ALA A 71 -25.94 4.48 -0.76
#